data_AF-A0AAW7EWV6-F1
#
_entry.id   AF-A0AAW7EWV6-F1
#
_cell.length_a   1.000
_cell.length_b   1.000
_cell.length_c   1.000
_cell.angle_alpha   90.00
_cell.angle_beta   90.00
_cell.angle_gamma   90.00
#
_symmetry.space_group_name_H-M   'P 1'
#
loop_
_entity.id
_entity.type
_entity.pdbx_description
1 polymer ?
#
loop_
_entity_poly.entity_id
_entity_poly.type
_entity_poly.pdbx_seq_one_letter_code
_entity_poly.pdbx_strand_id
1 'polypeptide(L)'
;MNIFKASLFILFFVAFNASSYTVFSSYGSCKVWNEYTKNERDDKDSLLPSSLWTSTLMGWLAGFTTAVNMSTGEENFPNIDLATMKEYIVNYCEKKPTGNAYDAVFEIRRKLKK
;
A
#
# COMPACT_ATOMS: atom_id res chain seq x y z
N MET A 1 -13.80 39.33 -4.08
CA MET A 1 -14.00 38.12 -4.91
C MET A 1 -12.83 37.12 -4.89
N ASN A 2 -11.61 37.51 -4.48
CA ASN A 2 -10.45 36.60 -4.48
C ASN A 2 -10.37 35.69 -3.22
N ILE A 3 -10.83 36.16 -2.06
CA ILE A 3 -10.79 35.37 -0.81
C ILE A 3 -11.70 34.14 -0.89
N PHE A 4 -12.94 34.31 -1.39
CA PHE A 4 -13.89 33.21 -1.53
C PHE A 4 -13.39 32.13 -2.50
N LYS A 5 -12.73 32.53 -3.61
CA LYS A 5 -12.09 31.61 -4.56
C LYS A 5 -10.90 30.88 -3.93
N ALA A 6 -10.07 31.59 -3.17
CA ALA A 6 -8.93 30.99 -2.46
C ALA A 6 -9.38 29.99 -1.38
N SER A 7 -10.41 30.33 -0.59
CA SER A 7 -11.01 29.42 0.39
C SER A 7 -11.59 28.16 -0.26
N LEU A 8 -12.27 28.31 -1.41
CA LEU A 8 -12.78 27.15 -2.16
C LEU A 8 -11.64 26.25 -2.65
N PHE A 9 -10.55 26.85 -3.14
CA PHE A 9 -9.38 26.12 -3.61
C PHE A 9 -8.71 25.33 -2.47
N ILE A 10 -8.55 25.94 -1.29
CA ILE A 10 -8.00 25.28 -0.10
C ILE A 10 -8.91 24.12 0.36
N LEU A 11 -10.22 24.34 0.43
CA LEU A 11 -11.18 23.28 0.79
C LEU A 11 -11.15 22.11 -0.18
N PHE A 12 -11.04 22.39 -1.48
CA PHE A 12 -10.89 21.37 -2.51
C PHE A 12 -9.60 20.57 -2.29
N PHE A 13 -8.46 21.22 -2.08
CA PHE A 13 -7.20 20.52 -1.79
C PHE A 13 -7.29 19.63 -0.55
N VAL A 14 -7.92 20.09 0.54
CA VAL A 14 -8.05 19.28 1.76
C VAL A 14 -8.91 18.04 1.52
N ALA A 15 -10.01 18.15 0.77
CA ALA A 15 -10.90 17.02 0.46
C ALA A 15 -10.22 15.94 -0.42
N PHE A 16 -9.42 16.35 -1.41
CA PHE A 16 -8.67 15.43 -2.27
C PHE A 16 -7.56 14.69 -1.50
N ASN A 17 -6.89 15.37 -0.57
CA ASN A 17 -5.88 14.73 0.27
C ASN A 17 -6.50 13.74 1.27
N ALA A 18 -7.65 14.08 1.86
CA ALA A 18 -8.34 13.19 2.80
C ALA A 18 -8.81 11.88 2.16
N SER A 19 -9.41 11.95 0.96
CA SER A 19 -9.85 10.76 0.22
C SER A 19 -8.68 9.85 -0.16
N SER A 20 -7.57 10.43 -0.64
CA SER A 20 -6.35 9.68 -0.97
C SER A 20 -5.74 9.00 0.27
N TYR A 21 -5.72 9.68 1.42
CA TYR A 21 -5.26 9.11 2.68
C TYR A 21 -6.14 7.95 3.17
N THR A 22 -7.47 8.09 3.12
CA THR A 22 -8.40 7.01 3.48
C THR A 22 -8.27 5.79 2.56
N VAL A 23 -8.10 6.02 1.26
CA VAL A 23 -7.89 4.93 0.30
C VAL A 23 -6.55 4.24 0.54
N PHE A 24 -5.45 5.00 0.66
CA PHE A 24 -4.12 4.44 0.90
C PHE A 24 -4.03 3.69 2.25
N SER A 25 -4.65 4.22 3.31
CA SER A 25 -4.68 3.56 4.62
C SER A 25 -5.50 2.26 4.63
N SER A 26 -6.54 2.17 3.79
CA SER A 26 -7.36 0.95 3.70
C SER A 26 -6.55 -0.25 3.19
N TYR A 27 -5.65 -0.02 2.23
CA TYR A 27 -4.73 -1.03 1.69
C TYR A 27 -3.66 -1.49 2.68
N GLY A 28 -3.52 -0.82 3.84
CA GLY A 28 -2.67 -1.30 4.93
C GLY A 28 -3.28 -2.43 5.75
N SER A 29 -4.56 -2.77 5.59
CA SER A 29 -5.16 -3.88 6.35
C SER A 29 -4.79 -5.25 5.79
N CYS A 30 -4.41 -6.21 6.64
CA CYS A 30 -4.22 -7.58 6.22
C CYS A 30 -5.49 -8.24 5.65
N LYS A 31 -6.67 -7.75 6.04
CA LYS A 31 -7.94 -8.19 5.44
C LYS A 31 -7.96 -7.90 3.94
N VAL A 32 -7.57 -6.68 3.54
CA VAL A 32 -7.55 -6.25 2.13
C VAL A 32 -6.51 -7.04 1.34
N TRP A 33 -5.32 -7.26 1.91
CA TRP A 33 -4.29 -8.10 1.29
C TRP A 33 -4.77 -9.53 1.04
N ASN A 34 -5.41 -10.15 2.03
CA ASN A 34 -5.95 -11.50 1.90
C ASN A 34 -7.08 -11.57 0.85
N GLU A 35 -7.98 -10.59 0.84
CA GLU A 35 -9.07 -10.48 -0.13
C GLU A 35 -8.54 -10.32 -1.56
N TYR A 36 -7.61 -9.39 -1.77
CA TYR A 36 -7.06 -9.11 -3.10
C TYR A 36 -6.21 -10.28 -3.61
N THR A 37 -5.45 -10.94 -2.73
CA THR A 37 -4.68 -12.14 -3.09
C THR A 37 -5.60 -13.31 -3.41
N LYS A 38 -6.73 -13.45 -2.70
CA LYS A 38 -7.76 -14.43 -3.05
C LYS A 38 -8.36 -14.12 -4.42
N ASN A 39 -8.78 -12.88 -4.67
CA ASN A 39 -9.36 -12.48 -5.95
C ASN A 39 -8.35 -12.66 -7.10
N GLU A 40 -7.07 -12.36 -6.88
CA GLU A 40 -6.01 -12.65 -7.86
C GLU A 40 -5.95 -14.13 -8.23
N ARG A 41 -6.05 -15.03 -7.23
CA ARG A 41 -6.05 -16.48 -7.46
C ARG A 41 -7.31 -16.95 -8.17
N ASP A 42 -8.48 -16.46 -7.75
CA ASP A 42 -9.77 -16.84 -8.32
C ASP A 42 -9.95 -16.32 -9.76
N ASP A 43 -9.44 -15.11 -10.06
CA ASP A 43 -9.50 -14.51 -11.40
C ASP A 43 -8.47 -15.09 -12.37
N LYS A 44 -7.41 -15.74 -11.88
CA LYS A 44 -6.33 -16.29 -12.72
C LYS A 44 -6.86 -17.28 -13.77
N ASP A 45 -7.88 -18.05 -13.40
CA ASP A 45 -8.51 -19.05 -14.26
C ASP A 45 -9.80 -18.54 -14.93
N SER A 46 -10.11 -17.24 -14.77
CA SER A 46 -11.27 -16.62 -15.41
C SER A 46 -11.04 -16.37 -16.91
N LEU A 47 -12.14 -16.22 -17.67
CA LEU A 47 -12.08 -15.89 -19.10
C LEU A 47 -11.44 -14.52 -19.37
N LEU A 48 -11.41 -13.63 -18.39
CA LEU A 48 -10.88 -12.28 -18.48
C LEU A 48 -10.11 -11.94 -17.19
N PRO A 49 -8.88 -12.46 -17.03
CA PRO A 49 -8.10 -12.26 -15.81
C PRO A 49 -7.78 -10.79 -15.59
N SER A 50 -8.00 -10.31 -14.37
CA SER A 50 -7.74 -8.92 -13.99
C SER A 50 -6.37 -8.80 -13.31
N SER A 51 -5.49 -7.96 -13.87
CA SER A 51 -4.23 -7.62 -13.22
C SER A 51 -4.40 -6.55 -12.11
N LEU A 52 -5.60 -5.99 -11.96
CA LEU A 52 -5.87 -4.86 -11.06
C LEU A 52 -5.53 -5.21 -9.61
N TRP A 53 -5.83 -6.43 -9.15
CA TRP A 53 -5.58 -6.86 -7.78
C TRP A 53 -4.10 -6.72 -7.40
N THR A 54 -3.22 -7.22 -8.26
CA THR A 54 -1.77 -7.13 -8.05
C THR A 54 -1.25 -5.73 -8.27
N SER A 55 -1.69 -5.03 -9.32
CA SER A 55 -1.26 -3.66 -9.57
C SER A 55 -1.59 -2.72 -8.41
N THR A 56 -2.75 -2.91 -7.76
CA THR A 56 -3.15 -2.11 -6.60
C THR A 56 -2.26 -2.36 -5.38
N LEU A 57 -2.03 -3.63 -5.00
CA LEU A 57 -1.16 -3.95 -3.85
C LEU A 57 0.29 -3.51 -4.08
N MET A 58 0.81 -3.73 -5.30
CA MET A 58 2.16 -3.32 -5.68
C MET A 58 2.31 -1.81 -5.72
N GLY A 59 1.30 -1.08 -6.23
CA GLY A 59 1.28 0.38 -6.24
C GLY A 59 1.27 0.97 -4.84
N TRP A 60 0.47 0.40 -3.93
CA TRP A 60 0.51 0.78 -2.52
C TRP A 60 1.88 0.54 -1.89
N LEU A 61 2.47 -0.64 -2.12
CA LEU A 61 3.76 -1.00 -1.55
C LEU A 61 4.88 -0.09 -2.05
N ALA A 62 4.94 0.16 -3.36
CA ALA A 62 5.89 1.10 -3.96
C ALA A 62 5.74 2.52 -3.41
N GLY A 63 4.50 2.99 -3.26
CA GLY A 63 4.21 4.29 -2.65
C GLY A 63 4.67 4.36 -1.20
N PHE A 64 4.41 3.31 -0.41
CA PHE A 64 4.79 3.25 0.99
C PHE A 64 6.31 3.22 1.18
N THR A 65 7.03 2.35 0.46
CA THR A 65 8.49 2.27 0.57
C THR A 65 9.16 3.57 0.14
N THR A 66 8.67 4.20 -0.93
CA THR A 66 9.13 5.52 -1.38
C THR A 66 8.91 6.59 -0.31
N ALA A 67 7.73 6.65 0.31
CA ALA A 67 7.43 7.60 1.38
C ALA A 67 8.34 7.41 2.60
N VAL A 68 8.66 6.16 2.96
CA VAL A 68 9.60 5.86 4.05
C VAL A 68 11.02 6.31 3.70
N ASN A 69 11.51 6.04 2.49
CA ASN A 69 12.82 6.50 2.05
C ASN A 69 12.90 8.04 2.01
N MET A 70 11.89 8.70 1.47
CA MET A 70 11.83 10.17 1.43
C MET A 70 11.77 10.80 2.83
N SER A 71 10.98 10.23 3.74
CA SER A 71 10.81 10.79 5.10
C SER A 71 12.05 10.62 5.98
N THR A 72 12.86 9.61 5.72
CA THR A 72 14.09 9.33 6.48
C THR A 72 15.35 9.89 5.82
N GLY A 73 15.32 10.12 4.50
CA GLY A 73 16.49 10.52 3.72
C GLY A 73 17.47 9.38 3.44
N GLU A 74 17.09 8.12 3.68
CA GLU A 74 17.93 6.94 3.55
C GLU A 74 17.25 5.84 2.70
N GLU A 75 18.05 4.94 2.11
CA GLU A 75 17.52 3.71 1.50
C GLU A 75 17.20 2.68 2.61
N ASN A 76 15.92 2.47 2.89
CA ASN A 76 15.46 1.60 3.99
C ASN A 76 15.15 0.17 3.53
N PHE A 77 15.10 -0.08 2.23
CA PHE A 77 14.78 -1.38 1.65
C PHE A 77 15.87 -1.80 0.63
N PRO A 78 17.16 -1.84 1.04
CA PRO A 78 18.22 -2.20 0.13
C PRO A 78 18.13 -3.69 -0.27
N ASN A 79 18.45 -3.99 -1.52
CA ASN A 79 18.61 -5.35 -2.04
C ASN A 79 17.37 -6.26 -1.89
N ILE A 80 16.17 -5.68 -1.79
CA ILE A 80 14.92 -6.42 -1.84
C ILE A 80 14.03 -5.83 -2.92
N ASP A 81 13.46 -6.67 -3.77
CA ASP A 81 12.49 -6.24 -4.77
C ASP A 81 11.06 -6.24 -4.19
N LEU A 82 10.17 -5.48 -4.83
CA LEU A 82 8.78 -5.34 -4.39
C LEU A 82 7.99 -6.66 -4.46
N ALA A 83 8.33 -7.59 -5.35
CA ALA A 83 7.63 -8.87 -5.45
C ALA A 83 7.98 -9.77 -4.26
N THR A 84 9.25 -9.84 -3.88
CA THR A 84 9.72 -10.52 -2.67
C THR A 84 9.08 -9.93 -1.41
N MET A 85 8.97 -8.60 -1.34
CA MET A 85 8.23 -7.92 -0.26
C MET A 85 6.74 -8.29 -0.26
N LYS A 86 6.07 -8.30 -1.42
CA LYS A 86 4.66 -8.72 -1.56
C LYS A 86 4.46 -10.13 -0.99
N GLU A 87 5.29 -11.09 -1.39
CA GLU A 87 5.20 -12.47 -0.90
C GLU A 87 5.34 -12.56 0.62
N TYR A 88 6.28 -11.80 1.20
CA TYR A 88 6.44 -11.75 2.65
C TYR A 88 5.18 -11.20 3.34
N ILE A 89 4.61 -10.11 2.81
CA ILE A 89 3.42 -9.47 3.37
C ILE A 89 2.20 -10.39 3.26
N VAL A 90 2.02 -11.08 2.13
CA VAL A 90 0.95 -12.09 1.96
C VAL A 90 1.09 -13.18 3.03
N ASN A 91 2.28 -13.77 3.17
CA ASN A 91 2.55 -14.79 4.19
C ASN A 91 2.32 -14.29 5.62
N TYR A 92 2.63 -13.01 5.89
CA TYR A 92 2.37 -12.38 7.18
C TYR A 92 0.87 -12.23 7.43
N CYS A 93 0.12 -11.73 6.45
CA CYS A 93 -1.30 -11.43 6.56
C CYS A 93 -2.18 -12.69 6.58
N GLU A 94 -1.76 -13.79 5.96
CA GLU A 94 -2.42 -15.09 6.11
C GLU A 94 -2.35 -15.60 7.56
N LYS A 95 -1.22 -15.35 8.25
CA LYS A 95 -1.03 -15.73 9.66
C LYS A 95 -1.69 -14.75 10.64
N LYS A 96 -1.93 -13.50 10.22
CA LYS A 96 -2.48 -12.42 11.04
C LYS A 96 -3.62 -11.70 10.29
N PRO A 97 -4.77 -12.36 10.08
CA PRO A 97 -5.83 -11.86 9.20
C PRO A 97 -6.47 -10.55 9.66
N THR A 98 -6.46 -10.26 10.97
CA THR A 98 -6.95 -8.99 11.55
C THR A 98 -5.85 -7.96 11.78
N GLY A 99 -4.61 -8.28 11.36
CA GLY A 99 -3.43 -7.44 11.56
C GLY A 99 -3.25 -6.36 10.50
N ASN A 100 -2.06 -5.75 10.52
CA ASN A 100 -1.69 -4.65 9.66
C ASN A 100 -0.49 -5.02 8.76
N ALA A 101 -0.61 -4.78 7.46
CA ALA A 101 0.44 -4.98 6.47
C ALA A 101 1.62 -4.00 6.67
N TYR A 102 1.39 -2.83 7.27
CA TYR A 102 2.48 -1.91 7.66
C TYR A 102 3.47 -2.60 8.60
N ASP A 103 2.99 -3.42 9.54
CA ASP A 103 3.86 -4.15 10.48
C ASP A 103 4.77 -5.13 9.74
N ALA A 104 4.27 -5.79 8.71
CA ALA A 104 5.07 -6.66 7.86
C ALA A 104 6.18 -5.89 7.13
N VAL A 105 5.87 -4.70 6.59
CA VAL A 105 6.87 -3.83 5.95
C VAL A 105 7.91 -3.35 6.96
N PHE A 106 7.51 -3.00 8.17
CA PHE A 106 8.45 -2.64 9.25
C PHE A 106 9.31 -3.83 9.68
N GLU A 107 8.75 -5.04 9.72
CA GLU A 107 9.53 -6.26 9.98
C GLU A 107 10.58 -6.50 8.89
N ILE A 108 10.24 -6.30 7.61
CA ILE A 108 11.19 -6.39 6.49
C ILE A 108 12.33 -5.38 6.70
N ARG A 109 12.00 -4.10 6.89
CA ARG A 109 12.99 -3.04 7.16
C ARG A 109 13.93 -3.41 8.31
N ARG A 110 13.37 -3.91 9.41
CA ARG A 110 14.14 -4.33 10.59
C ARG A 110 15.08 -5.51 10.29
N LYS A 111 14.66 -6.44 9.43
CA LYS A 111 15.48 -7.60 9.03
C LYS A 111 16.63 -7.20 8.11
N LEU A 112 16.44 -6.19 7.26
CA LEU A 112 17.46 -5.68 6.34
C LEU A 112 18.52 -4.79 7.01
N LYS A 113 18.20 -4.18 8.17
CA LYS A 113 19.15 -3.41 8.98
C LYS A 113 20.11 -4.28 9.83
N LYS A 114 19.96 -5.60 9.79
CA LYS A 114 20.85 -6.56 10.45
C LYS A 114 21.81 -7.15 9.46
#